data_AF-M8CZP6-F1
#
_entry.id   AF-M8CZP6-F1
#
_cell.length_a   1.000
_cell.length_b   1.000
_cell.length_c   1.000
_cell.angle_alpha   90.00
_cell.angle_beta   90.00
_cell.angle_gamma   90.00
#
_symmetry.space_group_name_H-M   'P 1'
#
loop_
_entity.id
_entity.type
_entity.pdbx_description
1 polymer ?
#
loop_
_entity_poly.entity_id
_entity_poly.type
_entity_poly.pdbx_seq_one_letter_code
_entity_poly.pdbx_strand_id
1 'polypeptide(L)'
;MDMRRAFACTMLLAAMSPLSASSKLYIVYMGGKKHDDPSMVTESHHDVLTSVFGSKDEAMKSIVYSYRHGFSGFAAMLTESQAATLAKCSDVVSVRPNIYHEAHTTRSWDFLGLDYDQPREDSGLLQKAKYGEDVIIGVIDSGIWPESRSFDDSGYGPVPARWKGTCQAGQQFDATSCNRKIIGARWFSDDMSDEELKAEYMSPRDLSGHGTHVASTIAGGQVSNVSYGGLAAGVARGGAPRARLAIYKVLWGPRGSGSHAGVLAALDHAIDDGVDVLSLSLGQAGSGLFETLHAVERGISVVFSAGNGGPVPQTAWNAVP
;
A
#
# COMPACT_ATOMS: atom_id res chain seq x y z
N MET A 1 70.59 61.33 -11.32
CA MET A 1 70.67 59.93 -10.84
C MET A 1 69.50 59.71 -9.93
N ASP A 2 68.49 58.96 -10.37
CA ASP A 2 67.65 58.27 -9.39
C ASP A 2 67.03 57.00 -9.98
N MET A 3 66.88 56.03 -9.11
CA MET A 3 66.97 54.60 -9.40
C MET A 3 65.59 53.92 -9.33
N ARG A 4 65.44 52.91 -10.18
CA ARG A 4 64.26 52.04 -10.41
C ARG A 4 63.65 51.45 -9.13
N ARG A 5 62.32 51.21 -9.14
CA ARG A 5 61.70 50.01 -8.54
C ARG A 5 60.54 49.50 -9.42
N ALA A 6 60.64 48.23 -9.80
CA ALA A 6 59.64 47.47 -10.53
C ALA A 6 58.69 46.75 -9.55
N PHE A 7 57.40 46.72 -9.85
CA PHE A 7 56.40 45.90 -9.16
C PHE A 7 56.13 44.63 -9.98
N ALA A 8 56.38 43.47 -9.37
CA ALA A 8 55.99 42.16 -9.90
C ALA A 8 54.71 41.71 -9.18
N CYS A 9 53.65 41.42 -9.94
CA CYS A 9 52.37 40.95 -9.45
C CYS A 9 52.39 39.41 -9.46
N THR A 10 52.31 38.80 -8.27
CA THR A 10 52.33 37.35 -8.08
C THR A 10 50.90 36.82 -8.19
N MET A 11 50.60 36.03 -9.23
CA MET A 11 49.35 35.28 -9.36
C MET A 11 49.41 34.03 -8.46
N LEU A 12 48.57 33.98 -7.42
CA LEU A 12 48.33 32.77 -6.63
C LEU A 12 47.53 31.77 -7.49
N LEU A 13 48.14 30.63 -7.82
CA LEU A 13 47.41 29.44 -8.25
C LEU A 13 46.76 28.78 -7.03
N ALA A 14 45.44 28.93 -6.89
CA ALA A 14 44.65 28.13 -5.96
C ALA A 14 44.48 26.72 -6.54
N ALA A 15 45.11 25.73 -5.92
CA ALA A 15 44.85 24.32 -6.20
C ALA A 15 43.42 23.99 -5.72
N MET A 16 42.49 23.81 -6.66
CA MET A 16 41.17 23.26 -6.37
C MET A 16 41.31 21.75 -6.20
N SER A 17 41.13 21.26 -4.97
CA SER A 17 40.96 19.83 -4.69
C SER A 17 39.70 19.31 -5.43
N PRO A 18 39.73 18.13 -6.06
CA PRO A 18 38.55 17.60 -6.71
C PRO A 18 37.51 17.24 -5.65
N LEU A 19 36.34 17.86 -5.75
CA LEU A 19 35.17 17.49 -4.96
C LEU A 19 34.81 16.05 -5.37
N SER A 20 34.98 15.09 -4.47
CA SER A 20 34.55 13.71 -4.71
C SER A 20 33.04 13.71 -4.97
N ALA A 21 32.64 13.49 -6.22
CA ALA A 21 31.25 13.53 -6.63
C ALA A 21 30.52 12.31 -6.06
N SER A 22 29.66 12.54 -5.07
CA SER A 22 28.87 11.48 -4.45
C SER A 22 27.89 10.87 -5.45
N SER A 23 27.89 9.54 -5.55
CA SER A 23 26.98 8.78 -6.40
C SER A 23 25.66 8.49 -5.69
N LYS A 24 24.54 8.65 -6.39
CA LYS A 24 23.17 8.41 -5.90
C LYS A 24 22.46 7.44 -6.85
N LEU A 25 21.43 6.75 -6.38
CA LEU A 25 20.63 5.86 -7.23
C LEU A 25 19.69 6.68 -8.12
N TYR A 26 19.78 6.46 -9.43
CA TYR A 26 18.89 7.05 -10.44
C TYR A 26 18.18 5.95 -11.23
N ILE A 27 16.99 6.28 -11.72
CA ILE A 27 16.20 5.47 -12.64
C ILE A 27 16.32 6.12 -14.02
N VAL A 28 16.82 5.35 -14.99
CA VAL A 28 16.94 5.72 -16.40
C VAL A 28 15.91 4.92 -17.19
N TYR A 29 14.95 5.63 -17.77
CA TYR A 29 13.90 5.05 -18.60
C TYR A 29 14.22 5.28 -20.07
N MET A 30 14.22 4.21 -20.87
CA MET A 30 14.60 4.21 -22.29
C MET A 30 13.43 3.92 -23.24
N GLY A 31 12.20 3.83 -22.72
CA GLY A 31 11.01 3.60 -23.54
C GLY A 31 10.70 2.11 -23.77
N GLY A 32 10.09 1.81 -24.91
CA GLY A 32 9.78 0.43 -25.31
C GLY A 32 11.04 -0.36 -25.64
N LYS A 33 11.00 -1.69 -25.44
CA LYS A 33 12.11 -2.56 -25.81
C LYS A 33 12.32 -2.58 -27.34
N LYS A 34 13.56 -2.41 -27.79
CA LYS A 34 13.94 -2.51 -29.22
C LYS A 34 14.14 -3.96 -29.70
N HIS A 35 14.29 -4.88 -28.75
CA HIS A 35 14.51 -6.30 -28.99
C HIS A 35 13.58 -7.13 -28.11
N ASP A 36 13.16 -8.29 -28.59
CA ASP A 36 12.37 -9.23 -27.80
C ASP A 36 13.22 -10.07 -26.85
N ASP A 37 14.48 -10.32 -27.20
CA ASP A 37 15.45 -11.03 -26.35
C ASP A 37 15.91 -10.13 -25.18
N PRO A 38 15.62 -10.49 -23.92
CA PRO A 38 16.05 -9.74 -22.75
C PRO A 38 17.57 -9.54 -22.65
N SER A 39 18.37 -10.43 -23.25
CA SER A 39 19.83 -10.36 -23.27
C SER A 39 20.30 -9.18 -24.11
N MET A 40 19.75 -9.03 -25.32
CA MET A 40 20.02 -7.89 -26.21
C MET A 40 19.54 -6.56 -25.60
N VAL A 41 18.40 -6.57 -24.90
CA VAL A 41 17.92 -5.39 -24.17
C VAL A 41 18.89 -5.01 -23.05
N THR A 42 19.42 -6.00 -22.33
CA THR A 42 20.42 -5.77 -21.27
C THR A 42 21.73 -5.22 -21.83
N GLU A 43 22.20 -5.72 -22.98
CA GLU A 43 23.38 -5.18 -23.66
C GLU A 43 23.19 -3.70 -24.02
N SER A 44 22.02 -3.32 -24.53
CA SER A 44 21.73 -1.90 -24.82
C SER A 44 21.81 -0.99 -23.58
N HIS A 45 21.45 -1.51 -22.40
CA HIS A 45 21.62 -0.77 -21.14
C HIS A 45 23.11 -0.58 -20.80
N HIS A 46 23.92 -1.62 -21.01
CA HIS A 46 25.37 -1.54 -20.78
C HIS A 46 26.03 -0.55 -21.73
N ASP A 47 25.63 -0.51 -23.00
CA ASP A 47 26.20 0.41 -23.99
C ASP A 47 25.89 1.88 -23.62
N VAL A 48 24.65 2.17 -23.24
CA VAL A 48 24.24 3.50 -22.78
C VAL A 48 25.02 3.92 -21.53
N LEU A 49 25.17 3.04 -20.54
CA LEU A 49 25.94 3.35 -19.32
C LEU A 49 27.44 3.51 -19.59
N THR A 50 28.01 2.71 -20.50
CA THR A 50 29.43 2.80 -20.86
C THR A 50 29.77 4.19 -21.38
N SER A 51 28.82 4.89 -22.04
CA SER A 51 29.02 6.26 -22.53
C SER A 51 29.33 7.30 -21.42
N VAL A 52 28.91 7.04 -20.18
CA VAL A 52 29.13 7.97 -19.05
C VAL A 52 30.10 7.46 -17.99
N PHE A 53 30.43 6.16 -18.01
CA PHE A 53 31.47 5.58 -17.16
C PHE A 53 32.82 5.45 -17.88
N GLY A 54 32.85 5.41 -19.21
CA GLY A 54 34.07 5.19 -19.99
C GLY A 54 34.65 3.77 -19.88
N SER A 55 34.06 2.92 -19.02
CA SER A 55 34.45 1.53 -18.80
C SER A 55 33.20 0.65 -18.70
N LYS A 56 33.19 -0.45 -19.47
CA LYS A 56 32.08 -1.42 -19.45
C LYS A 56 31.97 -2.10 -18.09
N ASP A 57 33.10 -2.37 -17.44
CA ASP A 57 33.12 -3.01 -16.12
C ASP A 57 32.56 -2.09 -15.04
N GLU A 58 32.86 -0.78 -15.10
CA GLU A 58 32.29 0.19 -14.15
C GLU A 58 30.80 0.43 -14.41
N ALA A 59 30.40 0.50 -15.68
CA ALA A 59 29.00 0.56 -16.09
C ALA A 59 28.20 -0.62 -15.52
N MET A 60 28.67 -1.85 -15.70
CA MET A 60 28.01 -3.04 -15.18
C MET A 60 27.94 -3.05 -13.65
N LYS A 61 29.00 -2.64 -12.95
CA LYS A 61 29.01 -2.55 -11.48
C LYS A 61 28.06 -1.49 -10.92
N SER A 62 27.74 -0.46 -11.70
CA SER A 62 26.84 0.61 -11.26
C SER A 62 25.36 0.22 -11.31
N ILE A 63 24.99 -0.79 -12.10
CA ILE A 63 23.61 -1.23 -12.26
C ILE A 63 23.14 -1.95 -10.99
N VAL A 64 22.05 -1.46 -10.43
CA VAL A 64 21.31 -2.13 -9.36
C VAL A 64 20.21 -3.01 -9.96
N TYR A 65 19.46 -2.50 -10.94
CA TYR A 65 18.40 -3.24 -11.62
C TYR A 65 18.39 -2.96 -13.12
N SER A 66 18.06 -3.99 -13.91
CA SER A 66 17.86 -3.87 -15.34
C SER A 66 16.44 -4.30 -15.71
N TYR A 67 15.67 -3.38 -16.26
CA TYR A 67 14.28 -3.57 -16.68
C TYR A 67 14.25 -3.96 -18.16
N ARG A 68 13.93 -5.22 -18.46
CA ARG A 68 14.17 -5.82 -19.79
C ARG A 68 13.01 -6.64 -20.36
N HIS A 69 11.88 -6.67 -19.67
CA HIS A 69 10.75 -7.56 -20.03
C HIS A 69 9.57 -6.80 -20.65
N GLY A 70 9.05 -5.77 -19.98
CA GLY A 70 7.93 -4.95 -20.48
C GLY A 70 8.34 -3.62 -21.12
N PHE A 71 9.51 -3.12 -20.74
CA PHE A 71 10.08 -1.86 -21.22
C PHE A 71 11.61 -1.92 -21.07
N SER A 72 12.32 -0.94 -21.63
CA SER A 72 13.77 -0.80 -21.51
C SER A 72 14.13 0.31 -20.53
N GLY A 73 15.11 0.03 -19.67
CA GLY A 73 15.63 0.96 -18.69
C GLY A 73 16.41 0.25 -17.59
N PHE A 74 16.99 1.03 -16.69
CA PHE A 74 17.76 0.49 -15.56
C PHE A 74 17.76 1.46 -14.38
N ALA A 75 18.08 0.93 -13.19
CA ALA A 75 18.45 1.72 -12.03
C ALA A 75 19.95 1.56 -11.78
N ALA A 76 20.67 2.67 -11.65
CA ALA A 76 22.12 2.66 -11.48
C ALA A 76 22.61 3.75 -10.51
N MET A 77 23.74 3.49 -9.87
CA MET A 77 24.45 4.45 -9.02
C MET A 77 25.21 5.44 -9.91
N LEU A 78 24.72 6.67 -10.01
CA LEU A 78 25.27 7.73 -10.87
C LEU A 78 25.63 8.99 -10.08
N THR A 79 26.66 9.70 -10.53
CA THR A 79 26.85 11.10 -10.14
C THR A 79 25.82 12.00 -10.84
N GLU A 80 25.59 13.20 -10.30
CA GLU A 80 24.68 14.17 -10.92
C GLU A 80 25.09 14.55 -12.35
N SER A 81 26.40 14.63 -12.63
CA SER A 81 26.91 14.90 -13.98
C SER A 81 26.67 13.74 -14.94
N GLN A 82 26.83 12.49 -14.48
CA GLN A 82 26.51 11.30 -15.27
C GLN A 82 25.00 11.24 -15.57
N ALA A 83 24.15 11.47 -14.57
CA ALA A 83 22.70 11.52 -14.75
C ALA A 83 22.27 12.61 -15.74
N ALA A 84 22.84 13.82 -15.64
CA ALA A 84 22.57 14.92 -16.56
C ALA A 84 23.07 14.66 -17.99
N THR A 85 24.14 13.86 -18.14
CA THR A 85 24.65 13.45 -19.45
C THR A 85 23.72 12.40 -20.07
N LEU A 86 23.31 11.40 -19.30
CA LEU A 86 22.35 10.38 -19.76
C LEU A 86 21.01 10.99 -20.16
N ALA A 87 20.54 12.03 -19.46
CA ALA A 87 19.30 12.73 -19.80
C ALA A 87 19.32 13.41 -21.18
N LYS A 88 20.50 13.55 -21.80
CA LYS A 88 20.66 14.11 -23.15
C LYS A 88 20.85 13.03 -24.23
N CYS A 89 20.94 11.75 -23.85
CA CYS A 89 21.09 10.65 -24.80
C CYS A 89 19.77 10.42 -25.54
N SER A 90 19.83 10.26 -26.87
CA SER A 90 18.65 10.02 -27.71
C SER A 90 17.89 8.75 -27.38
N ASP A 91 18.56 7.77 -26.77
CA ASP A 91 17.98 6.49 -26.34
C ASP A 91 17.37 6.55 -24.94
N VAL A 92 17.44 7.69 -24.25
CA VAL A 92 16.93 7.89 -22.89
C VAL A 92 15.73 8.84 -22.93
N VAL A 93 14.60 8.37 -22.42
CA VAL A 93 13.35 9.15 -22.33
C VAL A 93 13.36 10.04 -21.07
N SER A 94 13.81 9.50 -19.93
CA SER A 94 13.89 10.28 -18.70
C SER A 94 14.92 9.71 -17.72
N VAL A 95 15.59 10.59 -16.98
CA VAL A 95 16.44 10.25 -15.84
C VAL A 95 15.88 10.93 -14.60
N ARG A 96 15.64 10.18 -13.54
CA ARG A 96 15.10 10.71 -12.28
C ARG A 96 15.78 10.06 -11.07
N PRO A 97 16.02 10.81 -9.97
CA PRO A 97 16.55 10.22 -8.75
C PRO A 97 15.57 9.17 -8.22
N ASN A 98 16.10 8.13 -7.59
CA ASN A 98 15.27 7.18 -6.85
C ASN A 98 14.58 7.92 -5.69
N ILE A 99 13.27 7.73 -5.60
CA ILE A 99 12.48 8.19 -4.46
C ILE A 99 12.01 6.96 -3.68
N TYR A 100 11.90 7.12 -2.37
CA TYR A 100 11.25 6.12 -1.53
C TYR A 100 9.74 6.41 -1.53
N HIS A 101 8.93 5.35 -1.65
CA HIS A 101 7.49 5.44 -1.48
C HIS A 101 7.16 5.09 -0.02
N GLU A 102 6.23 5.84 0.59
CA GLU A 102 5.83 5.64 1.98
C GLU A 102 4.51 4.88 2.08
N ALA A 103 4.36 4.05 3.12
CA ALA A 103 3.09 3.45 3.50
C ALA A 103 2.26 4.49 4.28
N HIS A 104 1.07 4.84 3.78
CA HIS A 104 0.25 5.91 4.36
C HIS A 104 -0.85 5.38 5.30
N THR A 105 -0.60 5.31 6.60
CA THR A 105 -1.67 5.12 7.60
C THR A 105 -1.57 6.00 8.85
N THR A 106 -0.42 6.63 9.14
CA THR A 106 -0.30 7.65 10.20
C THR A 106 -0.52 9.08 9.70
N ARG A 107 -0.46 9.30 8.37
CA ARG A 107 -0.63 10.61 7.74
C ARG A 107 -1.79 10.68 6.74
N SER A 108 -2.29 9.54 6.27
CA SER A 108 -3.30 9.48 5.19
C SER A 108 -4.54 10.32 5.48
N TRP A 109 -5.08 10.25 6.70
CA TRP A 109 -6.29 11.00 7.06
C TRP A 109 -6.07 12.49 7.18
N ASP A 110 -4.92 12.93 7.70
CA ASP A 110 -4.56 14.34 7.74
C ASP A 110 -4.27 14.87 6.31
N PHE A 111 -3.65 14.05 5.46
CA PHE A 111 -3.44 14.36 4.04
C PHE A 111 -4.77 14.58 3.31
N LEU A 112 -5.83 13.85 3.69
CA LEU A 112 -7.20 14.04 3.18
C LEU A 112 -7.94 15.21 3.85
N GLY A 113 -7.31 15.96 4.75
CA GLY A 113 -7.94 17.07 5.48
C GLY A 113 -8.97 16.63 6.52
N LEU A 114 -8.92 15.37 6.96
CA LEU A 114 -9.80 14.78 7.97
C LEU A 114 -9.11 14.76 9.34
N ASP A 115 -8.60 15.90 9.79
CA ASP A 115 -7.88 15.98 11.06
C ASP A 115 -8.80 15.58 12.23
N TYR A 116 -8.27 14.81 13.18
CA TYR A 116 -9.07 14.27 14.28
C TYR A 116 -9.54 15.37 15.25
N ASP A 117 -8.64 16.34 15.48
CA ASP A 117 -8.75 17.37 16.52
C ASP A 117 -9.16 18.75 15.95
N GLN A 118 -9.91 18.79 14.85
CA GLN A 118 -10.37 20.08 14.30
C GLN A 118 -11.19 20.86 15.34
N PRO A 119 -10.99 22.18 15.48
CA PRO A 119 -11.76 22.99 16.41
C PRO A 119 -13.26 22.91 16.12
N ARG A 120 -14.08 22.78 17.18
CA ARG A 120 -15.55 22.58 17.09
C ARG A 120 -16.30 23.66 16.29
N GLU A 121 -15.70 24.83 16.13
CA GLU A 121 -16.27 25.96 15.38
C GLU A 121 -16.34 25.65 13.86
N ASP A 122 -15.46 24.77 13.37
CA ASP A 122 -15.49 24.20 12.02
C ASP A 122 -15.74 22.69 12.11
N SER A 123 -17.00 22.29 12.34
CA SER A 123 -17.37 20.87 12.44
C SER A 123 -17.05 20.10 11.14
N GLY A 124 -15.85 19.54 11.08
CA GLY A 124 -15.38 18.70 9.99
C GLY A 124 -16.21 17.43 9.86
N LEU A 125 -16.06 16.73 8.73
CA LEU A 125 -16.84 15.52 8.39
C LEU A 125 -16.84 14.49 9.53
N LEU A 126 -15.69 14.25 10.16
CA LEU A 126 -15.57 13.29 11.26
C LEU A 126 -16.47 13.63 12.45
N GLN A 127 -16.48 14.89 12.89
CA GLN A 127 -17.32 15.30 14.01
C GLN A 127 -18.82 15.23 13.65
N LYS A 128 -19.18 15.68 12.45
CA LYS A 128 -20.56 15.58 11.93
C LYS A 128 -21.06 14.14 11.86
N ALA A 129 -20.19 13.22 11.44
CA ALA A 129 -20.46 11.79 11.37
C ALA A 129 -20.23 11.05 12.70
N LYS A 130 -19.95 11.77 13.80
CA LYS A 130 -19.60 11.18 15.10
C LYS A 130 -18.51 10.11 15.00
N TYR A 131 -17.52 10.34 14.14
CA TYR A 131 -16.40 9.44 13.85
C TYR A 131 -16.85 8.04 13.36
N GLY A 132 -18.08 7.93 12.84
CA GLY A 132 -18.69 6.67 12.39
C GLY A 132 -19.37 5.87 13.50
N GLU A 133 -19.66 6.47 14.66
CA GLU A 133 -20.29 5.78 15.79
C GLU A 133 -21.55 5.00 15.38
N ASP A 134 -21.58 3.72 15.77
CA ASP A 134 -22.65 2.74 15.49
C ASP A 134 -22.94 2.42 14.01
N VAL A 135 -22.11 2.92 13.10
CA VAL A 135 -21.98 2.36 11.74
C VAL A 135 -21.24 1.03 11.84
N ILE A 136 -21.75 0.00 11.18
CA ILE A 136 -21.20 -1.36 11.14
C ILE A 136 -20.59 -1.58 9.77
N ILE A 137 -19.27 -1.72 9.72
CA ILE A 137 -18.52 -1.96 8.49
C ILE A 137 -18.17 -3.45 8.41
N GLY A 138 -18.71 -4.12 7.40
CA GLY A 138 -18.33 -5.48 7.03
C GLY A 138 -17.02 -5.47 6.24
N VAL A 139 -16.05 -6.28 6.68
CA VAL A 139 -14.75 -6.45 6.01
C VAL A 139 -14.65 -7.89 5.54
N ILE A 140 -14.71 -8.11 4.23
CA ILE A 140 -14.56 -9.44 3.61
C ILE A 140 -13.11 -9.55 3.12
N ASP A 141 -12.28 -10.30 3.85
CA ASP A 141 -10.82 -10.29 3.69
C ASP A 141 -10.15 -11.56 4.30
N SER A 142 -8.89 -11.50 4.77
CA SER A 142 -8.13 -12.60 5.37
C SER A 142 -8.36 -12.82 6.86
N GLY A 143 -9.32 -12.11 7.46
CA GLY A 143 -9.66 -12.19 8.87
C GLY A 143 -9.18 -10.98 9.66
N ILE A 144 -9.02 -11.15 10.98
CA ILE A 144 -8.51 -10.08 11.86
C ILE A 144 -7.56 -10.61 12.96
N TRP A 145 -6.63 -9.77 13.39
CA TRP A 145 -5.84 -9.97 14.61
C TRP A 145 -6.45 -9.16 15.77
N PRO A 146 -7.35 -9.76 16.58
CA PRO A 146 -8.20 -9.01 17.51
C PRO A 146 -7.43 -8.32 18.63
N GLU A 147 -6.25 -8.81 19.00
CA GLU A 147 -5.42 -8.24 20.07
C GLU A 147 -4.70 -6.94 19.68
N SER A 148 -4.81 -6.50 18.43
CA SER A 148 -4.21 -5.23 18.01
C SER A 148 -4.82 -4.06 18.79
N ARG A 149 -3.98 -3.11 19.23
CA ARG A 149 -4.43 -1.87 19.90
C ARG A 149 -5.39 -1.04 19.05
N SER A 150 -5.36 -1.21 17.72
CA SER A 150 -6.31 -0.54 16.81
C SER A 150 -7.75 -1.00 17.00
N PHE A 151 -7.98 -2.13 17.68
CA PHE A 151 -9.31 -2.71 17.88
C PHE A 151 -9.75 -2.70 19.35
N ASP A 152 -9.12 -1.87 20.18
CA ASP A 152 -9.58 -1.60 21.54
C ASP A 152 -10.99 -1.00 21.54
N ASP A 153 -11.80 -1.38 22.52
CA ASP A 153 -13.20 -1.01 22.63
C ASP A 153 -13.49 -0.02 23.76
N SER A 154 -12.44 0.62 24.29
CA SER A 154 -12.55 1.65 25.31
C SER A 154 -13.46 2.79 24.85
N GLY A 155 -14.41 3.15 25.72
CA GLY A 155 -15.38 4.21 25.46
C GLY A 155 -16.48 3.84 24.47
N TYR A 156 -16.59 2.61 23.98
CA TYR A 156 -17.74 2.18 23.17
C TYR A 156 -18.96 1.87 24.03
N GLY A 157 -20.12 2.32 23.57
CA GLY A 157 -21.42 1.89 24.10
C GLY A 157 -21.76 0.44 23.71
N PRO A 158 -22.93 -0.08 24.15
CA PRO A 158 -23.37 -1.43 23.79
C PRO A 158 -23.39 -1.65 22.28
N VAL A 159 -23.31 -2.90 21.85
CA VAL A 159 -23.46 -3.27 20.44
C VAL A 159 -24.86 -2.86 19.97
N PRO A 160 -25.02 -2.25 18.77
CA PRO A 160 -26.33 -1.85 18.27
C PRO A 160 -27.31 -3.03 18.25
N ALA A 161 -28.52 -2.84 18.79
CA ALA A 161 -29.51 -3.91 18.93
C ALA A 161 -29.99 -4.52 17.59
N ARG A 162 -29.76 -3.81 16.47
CA ARG A 162 -30.05 -4.28 15.11
C ARG A 162 -29.03 -5.30 14.58
N TRP A 163 -27.86 -5.40 15.20
CA TRP A 163 -26.80 -6.31 14.79
C TRP A 163 -27.21 -7.76 15.07
N LYS A 164 -27.13 -8.62 14.04
CA LYS A 164 -27.52 -10.04 14.15
C LYS A 164 -26.34 -11.01 14.01
N GLY A 165 -25.16 -10.50 13.66
CA GLY A 165 -23.98 -11.33 13.46
C GLY A 165 -23.45 -11.95 14.75
N THR A 166 -22.58 -12.93 14.57
CA THR A 166 -22.04 -13.74 15.67
C THR A 166 -20.52 -13.63 15.74
N CYS A 167 -19.96 -13.96 16.90
CA CYS A 167 -18.53 -14.21 17.04
C CYS A 167 -18.27 -15.72 16.91
N GLN A 168 -17.94 -16.19 15.71
CA GLN A 168 -17.67 -17.60 15.45
C GLN A 168 -16.32 -17.99 16.04
N ALA A 169 -16.33 -18.92 17.00
CA ALA A 169 -15.13 -19.48 17.58
C ALA A 169 -14.40 -20.41 16.59
N GLY A 170 -13.11 -20.61 16.84
CA GLY A 170 -12.25 -21.52 16.10
C GLY A 170 -10.85 -21.59 16.71
N GLN A 171 -9.88 -22.07 15.94
CA GLN A 171 -8.48 -22.13 16.36
C GLN A 171 -7.94 -20.76 16.79
N GLN A 172 -7.49 -20.66 18.05
CA GLN A 172 -6.96 -19.42 18.65
C GLN A 172 -7.90 -18.22 18.54
N PHE A 173 -9.20 -18.43 18.43
CA PHE A 173 -10.19 -17.36 18.36
C PHE A 173 -11.43 -17.84 19.10
N ASP A 174 -11.76 -17.21 20.21
CA ASP A 174 -12.90 -17.58 21.03
C ASP A 174 -13.98 -16.50 21.02
N ALA A 175 -15.09 -16.74 21.72
CA ALA A 175 -16.18 -15.78 21.80
C ALA A 175 -15.76 -14.42 22.41
N THR A 176 -14.67 -14.38 23.18
CA THR A 176 -14.13 -13.14 23.79
C THR A 176 -13.17 -12.38 22.87
N SER A 177 -12.84 -12.95 21.72
CA SER A 177 -12.05 -12.29 20.67
C SER A 177 -12.85 -11.19 19.95
N CYS A 178 -14.18 -11.24 20.02
CA CYS A 178 -15.05 -10.11 19.70
C CYS A 178 -15.30 -9.25 20.94
N ASN A 179 -15.46 -7.96 20.73
CA ASN A 179 -15.67 -6.96 21.76
C ASN A 179 -16.66 -5.90 21.25
N ARG A 180 -16.73 -4.72 21.88
CA ARG A 180 -17.61 -3.64 21.40
C ARG A 180 -17.05 -2.96 20.14
N LYS A 181 -15.82 -3.20 19.73
CA LYS A 181 -15.23 -2.71 18.47
C LYS A 181 -15.42 -3.70 17.32
N ILE A 182 -14.90 -4.92 17.48
CA ILE A 182 -15.12 -6.07 16.58
C ILE A 182 -16.36 -6.79 17.09
N ILE A 183 -17.53 -6.49 16.52
CA ILE A 183 -18.81 -6.96 17.05
C ILE A 183 -19.26 -8.31 16.48
N GLY A 184 -18.60 -8.78 15.42
CA GLY A 184 -18.78 -10.12 14.89
C GLY A 184 -17.64 -10.53 13.99
N ALA A 185 -17.48 -11.84 13.88
CA ALA A 185 -16.40 -12.46 13.12
C ALA A 185 -16.86 -13.84 12.63
N ARG A 186 -16.74 -14.09 11.33
CA ARG A 186 -17.05 -15.37 10.66
C ARG A 186 -15.92 -15.76 9.73
N TRP A 187 -15.88 -17.02 9.34
CA TRP A 187 -14.91 -17.55 8.39
C TRP A 187 -15.54 -18.62 7.50
N PHE A 188 -15.09 -18.70 6.25
CA PHE A 188 -15.65 -19.57 5.20
C PHE A 188 -14.51 -20.31 4.49
N SER A 189 -14.50 -21.64 4.61
CA SER A 189 -13.41 -22.49 4.12
C SER A 189 -13.87 -23.77 3.42
N ASP A 190 -15.18 -24.04 3.37
CA ASP A 190 -15.73 -25.32 2.87
C ASP A 190 -15.43 -25.55 1.38
N ASP A 191 -15.04 -24.50 0.68
CA ASP A 191 -14.66 -24.41 -0.73
C ASP A 191 -13.14 -24.53 -0.96
N MET A 192 -12.34 -24.66 0.10
CA MET A 192 -10.87 -24.68 0.04
C MET A 192 -10.31 -26.10 0.25
N SER A 193 -9.16 -26.39 -0.35
CA SER A 193 -8.48 -27.68 -0.14
C SER A 193 -7.73 -27.73 1.20
N ASP A 194 -7.58 -28.93 1.76
CA ASP A 194 -6.77 -29.16 2.97
C ASP A 194 -5.34 -28.65 2.79
N GLU A 195 -4.77 -28.75 1.59
CA GLU A 195 -3.45 -28.21 1.25
C GLU A 195 -3.37 -26.68 1.41
N GLU A 196 -4.40 -25.95 0.99
CA GLU A 196 -4.47 -24.49 1.12
C GLU A 196 -4.67 -24.04 2.57
N LEU A 197 -5.34 -24.86 3.38
CA LEU A 197 -5.66 -24.60 4.78
C LEU A 197 -4.59 -25.12 5.76
N LYS A 198 -3.62 -25.89 5.29
CA LYS A 198 -2.66 -26.63 6.14
C LYS A 198 -1.92 -25.78 7.18
N ALA A 199 -1.62 -24.52 6.86
CA ALA A 199 -0.88 -23.60 7.74
C ALA A 199 -1.76 -22.50 8.36
N GLU A 200 -3.08 -22.58 8.15
CA GLU A 200 -4.03 -21.53 8.52
C GLU A 200 -4.59 -21.68 9.94
N TYR A 201 -5.21 -20.60 10.40
CA TYR A 201 -6.10 -20.66 11.55
C TYR A 201 -7.49 -21.00 11.06
N MET A 202 -8.01 -22.15 11.46
CA MET A 202 -9.41 -22.55 11.22
C MET A 202 -10.34 -21.75 12.15
N SER A 203 -10.38 -20.44 11.90
CA SER A 203 -11.08 -19.40 12.65
C SER A 203 -11.02 -18.06 11.90
N PRO A 204 -11.71 -17.01 12.39
CA PRO A 204 -11.57 -15.65 11.83
C PRO A 204 -10.21 -14.98 12.04
N ARG A 205 -9.25 -15.63 12.72
CA ARG A 205 -7.92 -15.06 12.98
C ARG A 205 -7.13 -14.87 11.68
N ASP A 206 -6.53 -13.70 11.55
CA ASP A 206 -5.71 -13.34 10.39
C ASP A 206 -4.30 -13.93 10.48
N LEU A 207 -3.91 -14.73 9.48
CA LEU A 207 -2.53 -15.20 9.30
C LEU A 207 -1.75 -14.30 8.32
N SER A 208 -2.42 -13.75 7.31
CA SER A 208 -1.78 -12.97 6.24
C SER A 208 -1.38 -11.57 6.71
N GLY A 209 -2.19 -10.96 7.56
CA GLY A 209 -2.04 -9.57 8.02
C GLY A 209 -2.78 -8.55 7.14
N HIS A 210 -3.23 -8.96 5.95
CA HIS A 210 -3.93 -8.08 5.01
C HIS A 210 -5.25 -7.56 5.59
N GLY A 211 -6.12 -8.45 6.08
CA GLY A 211 -7.41 -8.09 6.68
C GLY A 211 -7.26 -7.21 7.92
N THR A 212 -6.28 -7.48 8.76
CA THR A 212 -5.94 -6.63 9.92
C THR A 212 -5.51 -5.22 9.50
N HIS A 213 -4.69 -5.11 8.46
CA HIS A 213 -4.24 -3.83 7.93
C HIS A 213 -5.40 -3.05 7.28
N VAL A 214 -6.25 -3.72 6.51
CA VAL A 214 -7.45 -3.15 5.90
C VAL A 214 -8.42 -2.65 6.99
N ALA A 215 -8.79 -3.50 7.94
CA ALA A 215 -9.72 -3.16 9.01
C ALA A 215 -9.23 -1.99 9.88
N SER A 216 -7.93 -1.94 10.19
CA SER A 216 -7.34 -0.82 10.94
C SER A 216 -7.26 0.48 10.13
N THR A 217 -7.08 0.39 8.80
CA THR A 217 -7.15 1.57 7.92
C THR A 217 -8.58 2.11 7.83
N ILE A 218 -9.59 1.25 7.77
CA ILE A 218 -11.01 1.66 7.71
C ILE A 218 -11.44 2.26 9.05
N ALA A 219 -11.27 1.52 10.13
CA ALA A 219 -11.86 1.83 11.42
C ALA A 219 -10.92 1.60 12.61
N GLY A 220 -9.60 1.64 12.46
CA GLY A 220 -8.72 1.57 13.63
C GLY A 220 -9.00 2.70 14.63
N GLY A 221 -9.03 2.38 15.92
CA GLY A 221 -8.96 3.38 16.99
C GLY A 221 -7.65 4.16 16.94
N GLN A 222 -7.56 5.27 17.67
CA GLN A 222 -6.32 6.03 17.76
C GLN A 222 -5.26 5.23 18.53
N VAL A 223 -4.12 5.01 17.89
CA VAL A 223 -2.98 4.32 18.51
C VAL A 223 -1.75 5.21 18.40
N SER A 224 -1.35 5.80 19.52
CA SER A 224 -0.16 6.66 19.59
C SER A 224 1.13 5.85 19.61
N ASN A 225 2.21 6.52 19.21
CA ASN A 225 3.59 6.03 19.22
C ASN A 225 3.75 4.74 18.41
N VAL A 226 3.14 4.68 17.24
CA VAL A 226 3.34 3.58 16.28
C VAL A 226 4.32 4.00 15.20
N SER A 227 5.08 3.05 14.68
CA SER A 227 5.98 3.21 13.54
C SER A 227 6.30 1.83 12.97
N TYR A 228 6.80 1.78 11.74
CA TYR A 228 7.41 0.58 11.18
C TYR A 228 8.94 0.76 11.14
N GLY A 229 9.65 0.19 12.12
CA GLY A 229 11.10 0.36 12.23
C GLY A 229 11.54 1.82 12.36
N GLY A 230 10.71 2.68 12.97
CA GLY A 230 10.92 4.13 13.06
C GLY A 230 10.33 4.94 11.91
N LEU A 231 9.90 4.30 10.82
CA LEU A 231 9.25 4.97 9.69
C LEU A 231 7.78 5.29 10.01
N ALA A 232 7.30 6.39 9.44
CA ALA A 232 5.92 6.86 9.57
C ALA A 232 5.48 7.01 11.04
N ALA A 233 6.39 7.44 11.92
CA ALA A 233 6.11 7.57 13.34
C ALA A 233 4.98 8.57 13.63
N GLY A 234 3.99 8.17 14.43
CA GLY A 234 2.88 9.04 14.78
C GLY A 234 1.72 8.33 15.46
N VAL A 235 0.51 8.85 15.20
CA VAL A 235 -0.75 8.28 15.66
C VAL A 235 -1.43 7.60 14.48
N ALA A 236 -1.59 6.27 14.53
CA ALA A 236 -2.40 5.56 13.55
C ALA A 236 -3.88 5.65 13.94
N ARG A 237 -4.76 5.76 12.95
CA ARG A 237 -6.22 5.69 13.11
C ARG A 237 -6.88 5.33 11.80
N GLY A 238 -8.11 4.83 11.88
CA GLY A 238 -8.96 4.62 10.71
C GLY A 238 -9.67 5.88 10.24
N GLY A 239 -10.32 5.80 9.09
CA GLY A 239 -11.18 6.85 8.55
C GLY A 239 -12.46 7.05 9.35
N ALA A 240 -12.98 5.98 9.94
CA ALA A 240 -14.11 6.01 10.88
C ALA A 240 -13.72 5.36 12.21
N PRO A 241 -12.94 6.05 13.07
CA PRO A 241 -12.36 5.45 14.28
C PRO A 241 -13.37 4.86 15.27
N ARG A 242 -14.64 5.32 15.24
CA ARG A 242 -15.74 4.90 16.12
C ARG A 242 -16.72 3.91 15.47
N ALA A 243 -16.51 3.55 14.21
CA ALA A 243 -17.32 2.51 13.56
C ALA A 243 -17.05 1.12 14.16
N ARG A 244 -18.07 0.26 14.11
CA ARG A 244 -17.98 -1.15 14.51
C ARG A 244 -17.49 -1.99 13.33
N LEU A 245 -16.74 -3.05 13.61
CA LEU A 245 -16.22 -3.97 12.60
C LEU A 245 -16.95 -5.31 12.67
N ALA A 246 -17.35 -5.82 11.51
CA ALA A 246 -17.81 -7.19 11.30
C ALA A 246 -16.88 -7.87 10.30
N ILE A 247 -16.23 -8.96 10.73
CA ILE A 247 -15.14 -9.58 9.96
C ILE A 247 -15.65 -10.86 9.29
N TYR A 248 -15.38 -11.00 8.00
CA TYR A 248 -15.73 -12.18 7.22
C TYR A 248 -14.47 -12.69 6.51
N LYS A 249 -13.85 -13.72 7.08
CA LYS A 249 -12.63 -14.31 6.52
C LYS A 249 -12.98 -15.24 5.36
N VAL A 250 -12.49 -14.90 4.17
CA VAL A 250 -12.63 -15.68 2.93
C VAL A 250 -11.31 -15.86 2.20
N LEU A 251 -10.27 -15.10 2.58
CA LEU A 251 -8.93 -15.22 2.03
C LEU A 251 -8.05 -16.04 2.97
N TRP A 252 -7.34 -16.99 2.37
CA TRP A 252 -6.54 -18.01 3.05
C TRP A 252 -5.11 -18.01 2.52
N GLY A 253 -4.21 -18.47 3.38
CA GLY A 253 -2.79 -18.58 3.11
C GLY A 253 -2.04 -17.24 3.16
N PRO A 254 -0.70 -17.28 3.12
CA PRO A 254 0.14 -16.08 3.27
C PRO A 254 -0.06 -15.05 2.15
N ARG A 255 -0.52 -15.49 0.98
CA ARG A 255 -0.80 -14.60 -0.17
C ARG A 255 -2.23 -14.04 -0.16
N GLY A 256 -3.11 -14.51 0.74
CA GLY A 256 -4.51 -14.10 0.79
C GLY A 256 -5.28 -14.46 -0.49
N SER A 257 -5.59 -15.74 -0.67
CA SER A 257 -6.41 -16.22 -1.78
C SER A 257 -7.70 -16.86 -1.29
N GLY A 258 -8.81 -16.61 -1.97
CA GLY A 258 -10.10 -17.22 -1.65
C GLY A 258 -10.86 -17.54 -2.93
N SER A 259 -11.85 -18.41 -2.83
CA SER A 259 -12.72 -18.70 -3.96
C SER A 259 -13.88 -17.70 -4.05
N HIS A 260 -14.48 -17.63 -5.23
CA HIS A 260 -15.69 -16.84 -5.44
C HIS A 260 -16.86 -17.34 -4.58
N ALA A 261 -16.96 -18.64 -4.33
CA ALA A 261 -18.03 -19.22 -3.51
C ALA A 261 -17.95 -18.74 -2.05
N GLY A 262 -16.75 -18.75 -1.45
CA GLY A 262 -16.52 -18.22 -0.11
C GLY A 262 -16.85 -16.73 0.01
N VAL A 263 -16.48 -15.93 -1.01
CA VAL A 263 -16.83 -14.49 -1.07
C VAL A 263 -18.35 -14.28 -1.10
N LEU A 264 -19.09 -15.04 -1.92
CA LEU A 264 -20.54 -14.91 -2.00
C LEU A 264 -21.24 -15.36 -0.71
N ALA A 265 -20.75 -16.43 -0.05
CA ALA A 265 -21.25 -16.84 1.25
C ALA A 265 -21.05 -15.75 2.32
N ALA A 266 -19.86 -15.13 2.34
CA ALA A 266 -19.60 -14.00 3.23
C ALA A 266 -20.49 -12.79 2.94
N LEU A 267 -20.71 -12.47 1.66
CA LEU A 267 -21.58 -11.38 1.24
C LEU A 267 -23.03 -11.60 1.73
N ASP A 268 -23.58 -12.80 1.51
CA ASP A 268 -24.93 -13.16 1.95
C ASP A 268 -25.09 -13.02 3.47
N HIS A 269 -24.14 -13.57 4.23
CA HIS A 269 -24.12 -13.44 5.68
C HIS A 269 -23.98 -11.99 6.14
N ALA A 270 -23.15 -11.17 5.49
CA ALA A 270 -22.97 -9.78 5.88
C ALA A 270 -24.24 -8.95 5.66
N ILE A 271 -24.96 -9.21 4.56
CA ILE A 271 -26.27 -8.60 4.28
C ILE A 271 -27.28 -8.97 5.37
N ASP A 272 -27.38 -10.25 5.75
CA ASP A 272 -28.34 -10.70 6.77
C ASP A 272 -28.00 -10.19 8.18
N ASP A 273 -26.70 -10.21 8.52
CA ASP A 273 -26.17 -9.75 9.80
C ASP A 273 -26.44 -8.24 10.03
N GLY A 274 -26.63 -7.49 8.94
CA GLY A 274 -27.08 -6.09 8.95
C GLY A 274 -25.97 -5.05 8.95
N VAL A 275 -24.90 -5.28 8.17
CA VAL A 275 -23.83 -4.28 7.95
C VAL A 275 -24.36 -3.07 7.18
N ASP A 276 -23.75 -1.89 7.35
CA ASP A 276 -24.13 -0.66 6.63
C ASP A 276 -23.24 -0.40 5.40
N VAL A 277 -21.98 -0.82 5.50
CA VAL A 277 -20.98 -0.66 4.45
C VAL A 277 -20.16 -1.95 4.36
N LEU A 278 -19.85 -2.36 3.14
CA LEU A 278 -18.98 -3.49 2.84
C LEU A 278 -17.67 -3.00 2.22
N SER A 279 -16.55 -3.51 2.72
CA SER A 279 -15.23 -3.29 2.16
C SER A 279 -14.65 -4.61 1.68
N LEU A 280 -14.30 -4.66 0.40
CA LEU A 280 -13.71 -5.82 -0.27
C LEU A 280 -12.41 -5.42 -0.96
N SER A 281 -11.29 -5.69 -0.29
CA SER A 281 -9.94 -5.47 -0.82
C SER A 281 -9.44 -6.71 -1.57
N LEU A 282 -10.29 -7.23 -2.46
CA LEU A 282 -10.07 -8.41 -3.27
C LEU A 282 -10.64 -8.22 -4.68
N GLY A 283 -10.23 -9.05 -5.61
CA GLY A 283 -10.73 -9.02 -6.98
C GLY A 283 -9.96 -9.98 -7.87
N GLN A 284 -10.56 -10.32 -9.00
CA GLN A 284 -9.98 -11.21 -10.00
C GLN A 284 -10.29 -10.67 -11.40
N ALA A 285 -9.27 -10.68 -12.27
CA ALA A 285 -9.44 -10.25 -13.65
C ALA A 285 -10.55 -11.03 -14.35
N GLY A 286 -11.47 -10.31 -15.02
CA GLY A 286 -12.58 -10.91 -15.77
C GLY A 286 -13.71 -11.49 -14.93
N SER A 287 -13.67 -11.37 -13.60
CA SER A 287 -14.72 -11.82 -12.68
C SER A 287 -15.44 -10.62 -12.07
N GLY A 288 -16.70 -10.39 -12.47
CA GLY A 288 -17.58 -9.45 -11.77
C GLY A 288 -18.25 -10.12 -10.56
N LEU A 289 -18.59 -9.33 -9.54
CA LEU A 289 -19.39 -9.75 -8.39
C LEU A 289 -20.76 -9.05 -8.45
N PHE A 290 -21.61 -9.46 -9.39
CA PHE A 290 -22.92 -8.82 -9.62
C PHE A 290 -23.86 -8.98 -8.43
N GLU A 291 -23.66 -10.01 -7.62
CA GLU A 291 -24.40 -10.31 -6.40
C GLU A 291 -24.31 -9.17 -5.38
N THR A 292 -23.25 -8.34 -5.45
CA THR A 292 -23.10 -7.15 -4.61
C THR A 292 -24.16 -6.09 -4.89
N LEU A 293 -24.81 -6.11 -6.06
CA LEU A 293 -25.96 -5.26 -6.35
C LEU A 293 -27.12 -5.52 -5.38
N HIS A 294 -27.27 -6.74 -4.85
CA HIS A 294 -28.28 -7.02 -3.83
C HIS A 294 -27.96 -6.39 -2.47
N ALA A 295 -26.68 -6.16 -2.15
CA ALA A 295 -26.31 -5.36 -1.00
C ALA A 295 -26.73 -3.90 -1.22
N VAL A 296 -26.45 -3.35 -2.41
CA VAL A 296 -26.82 -1.98 -2.80
C VAL A 296 -28.33 -1.78 -2.81
N GLU A 297 -29.10 -2.73 -3.34
CA GLU A 297 -30.59 -2.72 -3.31
C GLU A 297 -31.14 -2.66 -1.88
N ARG A 298 -30.39 -3.16 -0.89
CA ARG A 298 -30.73 -3.11 0.54
C ARG A 298 -30.15 -1.90 1.27
N GLY A 299 -29.56 -0.95 0.53
CA GLY A 299 -28.98 0.28 1.08
C GLY A 299 -27.58 0.10 1.68
N ILE A 300 -26.92 -1.03 1.41
CA ILE A 300 -25.57 -1.32 1.88
C ILE A 300 -24.58 -0.87 0.81
N SER A 301 -23.74 0.11 1.12
CA SER A 301 -22.72 0.58 0.18
C SER A 301 -21.58 -0.43 0.08
N VAL A 302 -21.11 -0.74 -1.13
CA VAL A 302 -20.03 -1.70 -1.36
C VAL A 302 -18.83 -0.98 -1.95
N VAL A 303 -17.66 -1.14 -1.32
CA VAL A 303 -16.41 -0.51 -1.74
C VAL A 303 -15.41 -1.60 -2.13
N PHE A 304 -14.93 -1.53 -3.37
CA PHE A 304 -13.95 -2.45 -3.94
C PHE A 304 -12.62 -1.78 -4.25
N SER A 305 -11.54 -2.56 -4.16
CA SER A 305 -10.30 -2.21 -4.84
C SER A 305 -10.43 -2.37 -6.37
N ALA A 306 -9.79 -1.49 -7.15
CA ALA A 306 -9.77 -1.60 -8.62
C ALA A 306 -8.76 -2.65 -9.14
N GLY A 307 -8.02 -3.33 -8.26
CA GLY A 307 -6.93 -4.23 -8.62
C GLY A 307 -5.60 -3.51 -8.87
N ASN A 308 -4.51 -4.28 -8.82
CA ASN A 308 -3.13 -3.78 -8.87
C ASN A 308 -2.44 -4.04 -10.22
N GLY A 309 -3.22 -4.32 -11.28
CA GLY A 309 -2.71 -4.74 -12.59
C GLY A 309 -2.24 -3.60 -13.51
N GLY A 310 -2.28 -2.35 -13.06
CA GLY A 310 -1.85 -1.19 -13.86
C GLY A 310 -0.36 -1.21 -14.22
N PRO A 311 0.12 -0.24 -15.03
CA PRO A 311 -0.57 0.98 -15.46
C PRO A 311 -1.19 0.90 -16.87
N VAL A 312 -1.17 -0.26 -17.53
CA VAL A 312 -1.73 -0.44 -18.88
C VAL A 312 -3.25 -0.23 -18.84
N PRO A 313 -3.89 0.33 -19.89
CA PRO A 313 -5.34 0.44 -19.94
C PRO A 313 -6.07 -0.89 -19.75
N GLN A 314 -7.32 -0.83 -19.27
CA GLN A 314 -8.22 -1.99 -19.12
C GLN A 314 -7.74 -3.05 -18.12
N THR A 315 -6.96 -2.66 -17.11
CA THR A 315 -6.50 -3.57 -16.04
C THR A 315 -7.31 -3.47 -14.75
N ALA A 316 -8.32 -2.59 -14.72
CA ALA A 316 -9.20 -2.44 -13.57
C ALA A 316 -10.14 -3.65 -13.46
N TRP A 317 -10.32 -4.13 -12.24
CA TRP A 317 -11.30 -5.16 -11.87
C TRP A 317 -12.46 -4.51 -11.11
N ASN A 318 -13.46 -5.31 -10.70
CA ASN A 318 -14.59 -4.85 -9.89
C ASN A 318 -15.32 -3.62 -10.46
N ALA A 319 -15.54 -3.61 -11.77
CA ALA A 319 -16.14 -2.49 -12.50
C ALA A 319 -17.68 -2.58 -12.63
N VAL A 320 -18.33 -3.22 -11.65
CA VAL A 320 -19.80 -3.28 -11.59
C VAL A 320 -20.32 -1.87 -11.23
N PRO A 321 -21.29 -1.31 -11.98
CA PRO A 321 -21.82 0.03 -11.73
C PRO A 321 -22.51 0.21 -10.38
#